data_AF-A0A1W9LNX2-F1
#
_entry.id   AF-A0A1W9LNX2-F1
#
_cell.length_a   1.000
_cell.length_b   1.000
_cell.length_c   1.000
_cell.angle_alpha   90.00
_cell.angle_beta   90.00
_cell.angle_gamma   90.00
#
_symmetry.space_group_name_H-M   'P 1'
#
loop_
_entity.id
_entity.type
_entity.pdbx_description
1 polymer ?
#
loop_
_entity_poly.entity_id
_entity_poly.type
_entity_poly.pdbx_seq_one_letter_code
_entity_poly.pdbx_strand_id
1 'polypeptide(L)' 'MSSTMRGEDTNYDLTTVEKDKREKELRAEARKLLLVGKKKKRDSLLNQANEISWRKSKRADHH' A
#
# COMPACT_ATOMS: atom_id res chain seq x y z
N MET A 1 -33.79 -1.19 -21.00
CA MET A 1 -32.79 -2.18 -20.54
C MET A 1 -31.60 -2.04 -21.48
N SER A 2 -30.37 -1.70 -21.07
CA SER A 2 -29.61 -2.14 -19.90
C SER A 2 -28.79 -0.96 -19.37
N SER A 3 -28.89 -0.69 -18.07
CA SER A 3 -28.08 0.30 -17.37
C SER A 3 -26.60 -0.06 -17.50
N THR A 4 -25.81 0.87 -18.04
CA THR A 4 -24.35 0.89 -17.87
C THR A 4 -24.05 1.13 -16.39
N MET A 5 -24.11 0.07 -15.58
CA MET A 5 -23.42 0.03 -14.29
C MET A 5 -21.92 -0.03 -14.57
N ARG A 6 -21.37 1.10 -15.03
CA ARG A 6 -19.95 1.35 -14.99
C ARG A 6 -19.65 1.52 -13.51
N GLY A 7 -19.19 0.43 -12.89
CA GLY A 7 -18.83 0.40 -11.49
C GLY A 7 -18.05 1.65 -11.16
N GLU A 8 -18.60 2.44 -10.24
CA GLU A 8 -17.90 3.50 -9.56
C GLU A 8 -16.76 2.84 -8.77
N ASP A 9 -15.69 2.46 -9.48
CA ASP A 9 -14.44 2.07 -8.87
C ASP A 9 -13.84 3.38 -8.35
N THR A 10 -14.34 3.75 -7.19
CA THR A 10 -14.04 4.96 -6.45
C THR A 10 -12.55 4.96 -6.16
N ASN A 11 -11.78 5.57 -7.06
CA ASN A 11 -10.49 6.20 -6.82
C ASN A 11 -9.70 5.60 -5.63
N TYR A 12 -9.22 4.36 -5.75
CA TYR A 12 -8.14 3.88 -4.88
C TYR A 12 -6.76 4.34 -5.38
N ASP A 13 -6.74 5.48 -6.06
CA ASP A 13 -5.51 6.14 -6.43
C ASP A 13 -5.14 7.13 -5.33
N LEU A 14 -4.76 6.59 -4.17
CA LEU A 14 -4.11 7.37 -3.13
C LEU A 14 -3.05 8.24 -3.82
N THR A 15 -3.12 9.54 -3.60
CA THR A 15 -2.13 10.47 -4.15
C THR A 15 -0.74 10.02 -3.70
N THR A 16 0.32 10.33 -4.46
CA THR A 16 1.71 9.93 -4.11
C THR A 16 2.06 10.26 -2.66
N VAL A 17 1.52 11.37 -2.14
CA VAL A 17 1.66 11.81 -0.75
C VAL A 17 0.95 10.89 0.25
N GLU A 18 -0.27 10.45 -0.02
CA GLU A 18 -1.02 9.55 0.86
C GLU A 18 -0.47 8.12 0.82
N LYS A 19 0.02 7.66 -0.33
CA LYS A 19 0.75 6.40 -0.47
C LYS A 19 2.05 6.42 0.36
N ASP A 20 2.80 7.51 0.29
CA ASP A 20 4.03 7.69 1.07
C ASP A 20 3.77 7.73 2.57
N LYS A 21 2.70 8.41 3.01
CA LYS A 21 2.27 8.38 4.41
C LYS A 21 1.95 6.96 4.86
N ARG A 22 1.18 6.21 4.08
CA ARG A 22 0.78 4.83 4.42
C ARG A 22 1.96 3.87 4.46
N GLU A 23 2.88 3.97 3.51
CA GLU A 23 4.13 3.20 3.50
C GLU A 23 4.97 3.50 4.74
N LYS A 24 5.10 4.78 5.10
CA LYS A 24 5.86 5.24 6.27
C LYS A 24 5.24 4.77 7.58
N GLU A 25 3.91 4.79 7.70
CA GLU A 25 3.16 4.25 8.84
C GLU A 25 3.44 2.75 9.03
N LEU A 26 3.30 1.95 7.97
CA LEU A 26 3.53 0.50 8.02
C LEU A 26 4.97 0.17 8.43
N ARG A 27 5.97 0.90 7.90
CA ARG A 27 7.37 0.74 8.33
C ARG A 27 7.61 1.18 9.77
N ALA A 28 6.91 2.19 10.26
CA ALA A 28 7.01 2.63 11.66
C ALA A 28 6.41 1.58 12.61
N GLU A 29 5.27 1.01 12.26
CA GLU A 29 4.65 -0.08 13.03
C GLU A 29 5.51 -1.36 13.02
N ALA A 30 6.09 -1.72 11.87
CA ALA A 30 7.03 -2.83 11.79
C ALA A 30 8.24 -2.65 12.73
N ARG A 31 8.77 -1.42 12.86
CA ARG A 31 9.85 -1.11 13.81
C ARG A 31 9.39 -1.26 15.26
N LYS A 32 8.17 -0.85 15.61
CA LYS A 32 7.61 -1.07 16.96
C LYS A 32 7.50 -2.56 17.28
N LEU A 33 7.11 -3.39 16.30
CA LEU A 33 7.03 -4.84 16.47
C LEU A 33 8.40 -5.53 16.59
N LEU A 34 9.48 -4.88 16.15
CA LEU A 34 10.85 -5.35 16.35
C LEU A 34 11.19 -5.44 17.85
N LEU A 35 10.76 -4.45 18.63
CA LEU A 35 10.96 -4.38 20.09
C LEU A 35 10.16 -5.43 20.85
N VAL A 36 9.02 -5.86 20.29
CA VAL A 36 8.10 -6.83 20.93
C VAL A 36 8.41 -8.27 20.50
N GLY A 37 9.35 -8.49 19.57
CA GLY A 37 9.71 -9.83 19.08
C GLY A 37 8.64 -10.49 18.20
N LYS A 38 7.62 -9.74 17.73
CA LYS A 38 6.53 -10.27 16.90
C LYS A 38 6.91 -10.36 15.42
N LYS A 39 7.86 -11.23 15.10
CA LYS A 39 8.46 -11.42 13.76
C LYS A 39 7.43 -11.59 12.64
N LYS A 40 6.44 -12.50 12.80
CA LYS A 40 5.41 -12.76 11.76
C LYS A 40 4.59 -11.51 11.40
N LYS A 41 4.17 -10.74 12.40
CA LYS A 41 3.39 -9.51 12.19
C LYS A 41 4.25 -8.41 11.56
N ARG A 42 5.50 -8.29 11.99
CA ARG A 42 6.47 -7.37 11.36
C ARG A 42 6.64 -7.69 9.88
N ASP A 43 6.88 -8.95 9.54
CA ASP A 43 7.12 -9.36 8.15
C ASP A 43 5.88 -9.10 7.28
N SER A 44 4.68 -9.32 7.82
CA SER A 44 3.42 -8.95 7.15
C SER A 44 3.30 -7.45 6.86
N LEU A 45 3.65 -6.58 7.82
CA LEU A 45 3.62 -5.13 7.62
C LEU A 45 4.68 -4.66 6.63
N LEU A 46 5.87 -5.28 6.63
CA LEU A 46 6.92 -4.98 5.67
C LEU A 46 6.52 -5.40 4.25
N ASN A 47 5.85 -6.54 4.09
CA ASN A 47 5.32 -6.97 2.79
C ASN A 47 4.25 -5.99 2.28
N GLN A 48 3.33 -5.56 3.13
CA GLN A 48 2.34 -4.55 2.77
C GLN A 48 2.98 -3.21 2.36
N ALA A 49 4.02 -2.76 3.08
CA ALA A 49 4.75 -1.55 2.71
C ALA A 49 5.47 -1.71 1.35
N ASN A 50 6.04 -2.90 1.08
CA ASN A 50 6.70 -3.20 -0.18
C ASN A 50 5.72 -3.28 -1.35
N GLU A 51 4.52 -3.84 -1.16
CA GLU A 51 3.47 -3.85 -2.19
C GLU A 51 3.04 -2.43 -2.58
N ILE A 52 2.94 -1.52 -1.61
CA ILE A 52 2.66 -0.10 -1.87
C ILE A 52 3.82 0.54 -2.65
N SER A 53 5.06 0.22 -2.28
CA SER A 53 6.25 0.71 -2.99
C SER A 53 6.36 0.15 -4.41
N TRP A 54 6.03 -1.13 -4.65
CA TRP A 54 6.08 -1.75 -5.98
C TRP A 54 4.97 -1.27 -6.89
N ARG A 55 3.80 -0.93 -6.34
CA ARG A 55 2.78 -0.20 -7.10
C ARG A 55 3.28 1.14 -7.65
N LYS A 56 4.34 1.75 -7.08
CA LYS A 56 5.00 2.93 -7.67
C LYS A 56 5.71 2.59 -8.99
N SER A 57 6.32 1.40 -9.13
CA SER A 57 7.12 1.07 -10.32
C SER A 57 6.27 0.63 -11.52
N LYS A 58 5.11 -0.02 -11.31
CA LYS A 58 4.25 -0.46 -12.43
C LYS A 58 3.70 0.70 -13.29
N ARG A 59 3.67 1.94 -12.77
CA ARG A 59 3.36 3.13 -13.56
C ARG A 59 4.57 3.73 -14.28
N ALA A 60 5.79 3.37 -13.88
CA ALA A 60 7.01 3.89 -14.49
C ALA A 60 7.43 3.13 -15.76
N ASP A 61 6.96 1.88 -15.96
CA ASP A 61 7.34 1.03 -17.11
C ASP A 61 6.40 1.15 -18.33
N HIS A 62 5.50 2.14 -18.38
CA HIS A 62 4.56 2.35 -19.50
C HIS A 62 4.78 3.68 -20.25
N HIS A 63 6.03 4.10 -20.41
CA HIS A 63 6.41 5.23 -21.27
C HIS A 63 7.36 4.81 -22.39
#